data_AF-A0AAN8QEW1-F1
#
_entry.id   AF-A0AAN8QEW1-F1
#
_cell.length_a   1.000
_cell.length_b   1.000
_cell.length_c   1.000
_cell.angle_alpha   90.00
_cell.angle_beta   90.00
_cell.angle_gamma   90.00
#
_symmetry.space_group_name_H-M   'P 1'
#
loop_
_entity.id
_entity.type
_entity.pdbx_description
1 polymer ?
#
loop_
_entity_poly.entity_id
_entity_poly.type
_entity_poly.pdbx_seq_one_letter_code
_entity_poly.pdbx_strand_id
1 'polypeptide(L)'
;MDLNEDAVNLRCARTCLCVLCGLPAAGKSTLARAVNSHTVERRWRSAVISYDDLIPDDAFNVKEVEDEEDMTRPQTQTKWKSHRQAVLQCVEQFLQSPTELGQLTPNAYQIDSDAWRRLLHAAQVYGTSVGSSQAYPSPLDGPPPPPPLVILLDDNFYYPSMRYEVYQLARKHSVGFCQVYVQCPVEACVRRNQLRPQPLPSDVIVEMAKRMEPPNPRRNPWEQNSVTLDSKDHFTIEYIQRLVKVISMALENPLSPVQDNTERKEVDRQSCVSSVIHQADQACRRLVSQAMQGAREHKLPPERMRSLAAEFNESKTRFLQDLRKQVLHSLPLTQGESIEVEQVVNRAVDVFHKEKQEIIARFLPPYDRINATENEG
;
A
#
# COMPACT_ATOMS: atom_id res chain seq x y z
N MET A 1 -10.56 25.89 -27.55
CA MET A 1 -10.78 24.82 -26.56
C MET A 1 -9.92 25.03 -25.30
N ASP A 2 -9.02 26.01 -25.30
CA ASP A 2 -7.93 26.11 -24.30
C ASP A 2 -8.33 26.77 -22.96
N LEU A 3 -9.36 27.63 -22.95
CA LEU A 3 -9.80 28.32 -21.72
C LEU A 3 -10.31 27.38 -20.62
N ASN A 4 -10.83 26.20 -20.99
CA ASN A 4 -11.33 25.23 -20.02
C ASN A 4 -10.20 24.38 -19.43
N GLU A 5 -9.16 24.10 -20.24
CA GLU A 5 -7.99 23.32 -19.85
C GLU A 5 -7.08 24.12 -18.90
N ASP A 6 -6.89 25.42 -19.17
CA ASP A 6 -6.17 26.34 -18.28
C ASP A 6 -6.89 26.53 -16.93
N ALA A 7 -8.22 26.60 -16.94
CA ALA A 7 -9.01 26.70 -15.70
C ALA A 7 -8.99 25.40 -14.87
N VAL A 8 -8.98 24.24 -15.51
CA VAL A 8 -8.81 22.93 -14.86
C VAL A 8 -7.39 22.78 -14.30
N ASN A 9 -6.37 23.14 -15.08
CA ASN A 9 -4.97 23.12 -14.64
C ASN A 9 -4.73 24.06 -13.44
N LEU A 10 -5.31 25.26 -13.44
CA LEU A 10 -5.20 26.20 -12.33
C LEU A 10 -5.93 25.71 -11.06
N ARG A 11 -7.01 24.92 -11.21
CA ARG A 11 -7.72 24.28 -10.10
C ARG A 11 -6.97 23.07 -9.54
N CYS A 12 -6.37 22.25 -10.40
CA CYS A 12 -5.52 21.12 -10.01
C CYS A 12 -4.24 21.58 -9.33
N ALA A 13 -3.62 22.68 -9.78
CA ALA A 13 -2.42 23.25 -9.18
C ALA A 13 -2.57 23.65 -7.70
N ARG A 14 -3.80 23.69 -7.16
CA ARG A 14 -4.08 23.95 -5.73
C ARG A 14 -4.65 22.73 -5.00
N THR A 15 -4.46 21.53 -5.54
CA THR A 15 -4.85 20.27 -4.92
C THR A 15 -3.62 19.55 -4.37
N CYS A 16 -3.76 18.82 -3.26
CA CYS A 16 -2.72 17.98 -2.70
C CYS A 16 -3.28 16.61 -2.33
N LEU A 17 -2.62 15.55 -2.79
CA LEU A 17 -2.86 14.18 -2.34
C LEU A 17 -1.95 13.90 -1.13
N CYS A 18 -2.56 13.57 0.00
CA CYS A 18 -1.88 13.25 1.25
C CYS A 18 -2.14 11.80 1.63
N VAL A 19 -1.11 10.97 1.60
CA VAL A 19 -1.20 9.55 1.95
C VAL A 19 -1.00 9.35 3.45
N LEU A 20 -1.95 8.70 4.13
CA LEU A 20 -1.78 8.26 5.51
C LEU A 20 -1.27 6.81 5.49
N CYS A 21 -0.08 6.55 6.02
CA CYS A 21 0.50 5.20 6.10
C CYS A 21 0.74 4.80 7.56
N GLY A 22 0.56 3.51 7.86
CA GLY A 22 0.69 3.00 9.21
C GLY A 22 -0.17 1.76 9.45
N LEU A 23 0.10 1.07 10.55
CA LEU A 23 -0.57 -0.19 10.89
C LEU A 23 -2.08 -0.01 11.11
N PRO A 24 -2.88 -1.09 10.98
CA PRO A 24 -4.24 -1.08 11.50
C PRO A 24 -4.24 -0.63 12.96
N ALA A 25 -5.22 0.20 13.34
CA ALA A 25 -5.33 0.79 14.67
C ALA A 25 -4.20 1.73 15.14
N ALA A 26 -3.28 2.13 14.23
CA ALA A 26 -2.30 3.16 14.52
C ALA A 26 -2.92 4.56 14.74
N GLY A 27 -4.16 4.81 14.29
CA GLY A 27 -4.85 6.09 14.50
C GLY A 27 -4.89 7.01 13.28
N LYS A 28 -4.63 6.48 12.07
CA LYS A 28 -4.72 7.21 10.79
C LYS A 28 -6.05 7.94 10.60
N SER A 29 -7.18 7.25 10.75
CA SER A 29 -8.52 7.86 10.61
C SER A 29 -8.79 8.93 11.66
N THR A 30 -8.26 8.77 12.88
CA THR A 30 -8.33 9.80 13.93
C THR A 30 -7.52 11.04 13.54
N LEU A 31 -6.31 10.85 13.00
CA LEU A 31 -5.48 11.92 12.48
C LEU A 31 -6.17 12.64 11.30
N ALA A 32 -6.76 11.89 10.37
CA ALA A 32 -7.48 12.43 9.23
C ALA A 32 -8.60 13.39 9.66
N ARG A 33 -9.39 12.99 10.67
CA ARG A 33 -10.43 13.83 11.28
C ARG A 33 -9.85 15.08 11.96
N ALA A 34 -8.77 14.94 12.72
CA ALA A 34 -8.13 16.06 13.40
C ALA A 34 -7.56 17.11 12.41
N VAL A 35 -6.98 16.64 11.30
CA VAL A 35 -6.48 17.50 10.22
C VAL A 35 -7.64 18.20 9.53
N ASN A 36 -8.73 17.49 9.23
CA ASN A 36 -9.93 18.06 8.61
C ASN A 36 -10.51 19.23 9.42
N SER A 37 -10.39 19.23 10.75
CA SER A 37 -10.78 20.38 11.58
C SER A 37 -9.80 21.57 11.46
N HIS A 38 -8.49 21.31 11.39
CA HIS A 38 -7.46 22.35 11.30
C HIS A 38 -7.29 22.96 9.90
N THR A 39 -7.68 22.24 8.85
CA THR A 39 -7.70 22.74 7.46
C THR A 39 -8.79 23.80 7.27
N VAL A 40 -9.93 23.65 7.96
CA VAL A 40 -11.03 24.63 7.97
C VAL A 40 -10.56 25.99 8.51
N GLU A 41 -9.77 25.99 9.59
CA GLU A 41 -9.18 27.23 10.15
C GLU A 41 -8.29 27.97 9.14
N ARG A 42 -7.65 27.22 8.23
CA ARG A 42 -6.80 27.77 7.15
C ARG A 42 -7.56 28.07 5.86
N ARG A 43 -8.89 27.93 5.86
CA ARG A 43 -9.74 28.07 4.67
C ARG A 43 -9.34 27.12 3.54
N TRP A 44 -8.86 25.93 3.87
CA TRP A 44 -8.65 24.86 2.90
C TRP A 44 -9.89 23.97 2.85
N ARG A 45 -10.17 23.43 1.67
CA ARG A 45 -11.11 22.32 1.51
C ARG A 45 -10.36 21.03 1.82
N SER A 46 -11.03 20.08 2.44
CA SER A 46 -10.46 18.76 2.67
C SER A 46 -11.49 17.65 2.52
N ALA A 47 -11.02 16.51 2.02
CA ALA A 47 -11.80 15.30 1.85
C ALA A 47 -10.97 14.11 2.35
N VAL A 48 -11.60 13.19 3.09
CA VAL A 48 -10.96 11.97 3.58
C VAL A 48 -11.54 10.79 2.81
N ILE A 49 -10.72 10.10 2.04
CA ILE A 49 -11.08 8.88 1.33
C ILE A 49 -10.61 7.70 2.17
N SER A 50 -11.55 7.11 2.92
CA SER A 50 -11.34 5.85 3.64
C SER A 50 -11.49 4.68 2.67
N TYR A 51 -10.42 3.90 2.48
CA TYR A 51 -10.49 2.70 1.64
C TYR A 51 -11.38 1.64 2.28
N ASP A 52 -11.38 1.56 3.63
CA ASP A 52 -12.25 0.67 4.39
C ASP A 52 -13.75 0.99 4.18
N ASP A 53 -14.11 2.25 3.88
CA ASP A 53 -15.50 2.66 3.65
C ASP A 53 -15.96 2.44 2.20
N LEU A 54 -15.01 2.41 1.25
CA LEU A 54 -15.28 2.31 -0.19
C LEU A 54 -15.21 0.88 -0.71
N ILE A 55 -14.41 0.03 -0.06
CA ILE A 55 -14.13 -1.32 -0.51
C ILE A 55 -15.07 -2.29 0.24
N PRO A 56 -15.83 -3.12 -0.48
CA PRO A 56 -16.71 -4.11 0.14
C PRO A 56 -15.97 -5.10 1.06
N ASP A 57 -16.61 -5.50 2.17
CA ASP A 57 -16.02 -6.40 3.18
C ASP A 57 -15.55 -7.75 2.60
N ASP A 58 -16.25 -8.27 1.58
CA ASP A 58 -15.91 -9.53 0.92
C ASP A 58 -14.59 -9.45 0.11
N ALA A 59 -14.18 -8.25 -0.29
CA ALA A 59 -12.89 -8.03 -0.94
C ALA A 59 -11.69 -8.30 -0.02
N PHE A 60 -11.90 -8.21 1.30
CA PHE A 60 -10.89 -8.47 2.32
C PHE A 60 -10.86 -9.94 2.76
N ASN A 61 -11.81 -10.76 2.32
CA ASN A 61 -11.93 -12.14 2.75
C ASN A 61 -10.92 -13.02 1.99
N VAL A 62 -9.82 -13.37 2.65
CA VAL A 62 -8.75 -14.23 2.07
C VAL A 62 -9.14 -15.73 2.04
N LYS A 63 -10.35 -16.08 2.50
CA LYS A 63 -10.81 -17.48 2.62
C LYS A 63 -11.11 -18.20 1.29
N GLU A 64 -10.95 -17.58 0.13
CA GLU A 64 -11.13 -18.26 -1.17
C GLU A 64 -9.90 -19.03 -1.69
N VAL A 65 -8.93 -19.42 -0.83
CA VAL A 65 -7.76 -20.23 -1.29
C VAL A 65 -7.51 -21.49 -0.46
N GLU A 66 -8.39 -21.82 0.47
CA GLU A 66 -8.35 -23.09 1.19
C GLU A 66 -9.68 -23.79 0.98
N ASP A 67 -9.92 -24.28 -0.24
CA ASP A 67 -10.61 -25.55 -0.52
C ASP A 67 -10.58 -25.84 -2.04
N GLU A 68 -10.11 -27.05 -2.36
CA GLU A 68 -10.24 -27.80 -3.64
C GLU A 68 -9.41 -27.39 -4.89
N GLU A 69 -8.37 -28.21 -5.14
CA GLU A 69 -8.08 -28.86 -6.42
C GLU A 69 -8.14 -28.07 -7.75
N ASP A 70 -7.39 -26.98 -7.91
CA ASP A 70 -6.91 -26.59 -9.26
C ASP A 70 -5.60 -25.79 -9.24
N MET A 71 -4.48 -26.50 -9.45
CA MET A 71 -3.10 -26.04 -9.32
C MET A 71 -2.53 -25.40 -10.61
N THR A 72 -3.35 -24.77 -11.46
CA THR A 72 -2.88 -24.20 -12.74
C THR A 72 -3.26 -22.76 -13.08
N ARG A 73 -3.86 -21.97 -12.18
CA ARG A 73 -4.14 -20.55 -12.50
C ARG A 73 -3.00 -19.62 -12.06
N PRO A 74 -2.43 -18.78 -12.96
CA PRO A 74 -1.55 -17.69 -12.55
C PRO A 74 -2.37 -16.79 -11.60
N GLN A 75 -1.79 -16.39 -10.47
CA GLN A 75 -2.46 -15.60 -9.43
C GLN A 75 -3.09 -14.34 -10.05
N THR A 76 -4.38 -14.44 -10.38
CA THR A 76 -5.25 -13.33 -10.74
C THR A 76 -5.23 -12.34 -9.59
N GLN A 77 -5.14 -11.04 -9.89
CA GLN A 77 -5.16 -9.95 -8.91
C GLN A 77 -6.19 -10.23 -7.81
N THR A 78 -5.78 -10.17 -6.54
CA THR A 78 -6.73 -10.34 -5.42
C THR A 78 -7.85 -9.29 -5.56
N LYS A 79 -9.09 -9.66 -5.20
CA LYS A 79 -10.26 -8.75 -5.24
C LYS A 79 -9.90 -7.39 -4.64
N TRP A 80 -9.33 -7.38 -3.43
CA TRP A 80 -8.76 -6.20 -2.76
C TRP A 80 -7.90 -5.29 -3.66
N LYS A 81 -6.95 -5.85 -4.42
CA LYS A 81 -6.05 -5.06 -5.28
C LYS A 81 -6.81 -4.37 -6.41
N SER A 82 -7.80 -5.05 -6.99
CA SER A 82 -8.66 -4.49 -8.04
C SER A 82 -9.52 -3.33 -7.49
N HIS A 83 -10.14 -3.51 -6.31
CA HIS A 83 -10.90 -2.46 -5.64
C HIS A 83 -10.03 -1.23 -5.30
N ARG A 84 -8.81 -1.46 -4.78
CA ARG A 84 -7.86 -0.38 -4.49
C ARG A 84 -7.49 0.42 -5.76
N GLN A 85 -7.31 -0.25 -6.89
CA GLN A 85 -7.08 0.39 -8.18
C GLN A 85 -8.30 1.20 -8.64
N ALA A 86 -9.52 0.69 -8.42
CA ALA A 86 -10.75 1.41 -8.72
C ALA A 86 -10.89 2.71 -7.90
N VAL A 87 -10.50 2.70 -6.62
CA VAL A 87 -10.46 3.92 -5.80
C VAL A 87 -9.52 4.97 -6.42
N LEU A 88 -8.31 4.57 -6.83
CA LEU A 88 -7.36 5.48 -7.49
C LEU A 88 -7.89 6.02 -8.82
N GLN A 89 -8.60 5.21 -9.60
CA GLN A 89 -9.26 5.66 -10.83
C GLN A 89 -10.34 6.71 -10.54
N CYS A 90 -11.09 6.55 -9.44
CA CYS A 90 -12.09 7.54 -9.03
C CYS A 90 -11.44 8.86 -8.60
N VAL A 91 -10.31 8.79 -7.87
CA VAL A 91 -9.50 9.98 -7.55
C VAL A 91 -8.98 10.64 -8.83
N GLU A 92 -8.48 9.87 -9.78
CA GLU A 92 -8.03 10.38 -11.07
C GLU A 92 -9.13 11.12 -11.84
N GLN A 93 -10.32 10.51 -11.97
CA GLN A 93 -11.46 11.14 -12.61
C GLN A 93 -11.87 12.43 -11.90
N PHE A 94 -11.82 12.45 -10.57
CA PHE A 94 -12.07 13.66 -9.78
C PHE A 94 -11.08 14.78 -10.08
N LEU A 95 -9.79 14.46 -10.25
CA LEU A 95 -8.78 15.46 -10.61
C LEU A 95 -9.00 15.98 -12.04
N GLN A 96 -9.40 15.13 -12.99
CA GLN A 96 -9.64 15.53 -14.38
C GLN A 96 -10.88 16.41 -14.56
N SER A 97 -11.96 16.15 -13.81
CA SER A 97 -13.25 16.83 -14.02
C SER A 97 -13.98 17.12 -12.71
N PRO A 98 -13.50 18.07 -11.89
CA PRO A 98 -14.07 18.36 -10.56
C PRO A 98 -15.53 18.83 -10.58
N THR A 99 -15.99 19.35 -11.72
CA THR A 99 -17.30 20.02 -11.89
C THR A 99 -18.38 19.08 -12.45
N GLU A 100 -18.00 17.99 -13.13
CA GLU A 100 -18.94 17.04 -13.78
C GLU A 100 -19.34 15.86 -12.86
N LEU A 101 -18.74 15.76 -11.68
CA LEU A 101 -18.87 14.60 -10.79
C LEU A 101 -20.22 14.44 -10.08
N GLY A 102 -21.15 15.39 -10.24
CA GLY A 102 -22.54 15.16 -9.84
C GLY A 102 -23.24 14.07 -10.66
N GLN A 103 -22.67 13.69 -11.82
CA GLN A 103 -23.29 12.78 -12.80
C GLN A 103 -22.47 11.52 -13.09
N LEU A 104 -21.19 11.48 -12.72
CA LEU A 104 -20.33 10.30 -12.95
C LEU A 104 -20.51 9.30 -11.81
N THR A 105 -21.34 8.30 -12.05
CA THR A 105 -21.40 7.09 -11.23
C THR A 105 -20.10 6.30 -11.41
N PRO A 106 -19.41 5.90 -10.31
CA PRO A 106 -18.41 4.84 -10.40
C PRO A 106 -19.03 3.63 -11.12
N ASN A 107 -18.23 2.82 -11.81
CA ASN A 107 -18.71 1.51 -12.22
C ASN A 107 -19.20 0.80 -10.94
N ALA A 108 -20.53 0.63 -10.83
CA ALA A 108 -21.24 0.29 -9.59
C ALA A 108 -20.84 -1.06 -8.97
N TYR A 109 -19.95 -1.79 -9.63
CA TYR A 109 -19.48 -3.12 -9.25
C TYR A 109 -18.12 -3.11 -8.53
N GLN A 110 -17.42 -1.98 -8.42
CA GLN A 110 -16.04 -1.95 -7.90
C GLN A 110 -15.83 -1.09 -6.65
N ILE A 111 -16.67 -0.11 -6.34
CA ILE A 111 -16.59 0.61 -5.05
C ILE A 111 -17.99 1.05 -4.63
N ASP A 112 -18.19 1.29 -3.33
CA ASP A 112 -19.43 1.87 -2.81
C ASP A 112 -19.64 3.28 -3.40
N SER A 113 -20.62 3.37 -4.30
CA SER A 113 -20.93 4.59 -5.05
C SER A 113 -21.60 5.67 -4.20
N ASP A 114 -22.32 5.28 -3.14
CA ASP A 114 -22.97 6.21 -2.23
C ASP A 114 -21.96 6.80 -1.25
N ALA A 115 -21.03 5.98 -0.75
CA ALA A 115 -19.88 6.43 0.03
C ALA A 115 -19.03 7.43 -0.78
N TRP A 116 -18.72 7.10 -2.04
CA TRP A 116 -18.03 8.02 -2.94
C TRP A 116 -18.78 9.35 -3.11
N ARG A 117 -20.09 9.32 -3.37
CA ARG A 117 -20.91 10.54 -3.54
C ARG A 117 -20.93 11.43 -2.28
N ARG A 118 -21.02 10.81 -1.09
CA ARG A 118 -20.96 11.56 0.19
C ARG A 118 -19.63 12.29 0.35
N LEU A 119 -18.52 11.65 -0.02
CA LEU A 119 -17.18 12.25 0.04
C LEU A 119 -17.04 13.45 -0.91
N LEU A 120 -17.57 13.33 -2.13
CA LEU A 120 -17.58 14.44 -3.09
C LEU A 120 -18.39 15.63 -2.60
N HIS A 121 -19.57 15.36 -2.03
CA HIS A 121 -20.41 16.40 -1.47
C HIS A 121 -19.70 17.11 -0.31
N ALA A 122 -19.02 16.38 0.58
CA ALA A 122 -18.21 16.98 1.63
C ALA A 122 -17.09 17.87 1.04
N ALA A 123 -16.38 17.40 0.01
CA ALA A 123 -15.31 18.17 -0.66
C ALA A 123 -15.81 19.47 -1.32
N GLN A 124 -17.07 19.48 -1.80
CA GLN A 124 -17.70 20.62 -2.47
C GLN A 124 -18.34 21.61 -1.48
N VAL A 125 -18.98 21.14 -0.40
CA VAL A 125 -19.74 21.97 0.55
C VAL A 125 -18.86 22.95 1.33
N TYR A 126 -17.63 22.57 1.70
CA TYR A 126 -16.72 23.47 2.41
C TYR A 126 -16.22 24.67 1.57
N GLY A 127 -16.60 24.76 0.29
CA GLY A 127 -16.38 25.93 -0.56
C GLY A 127 -17.46 27.02 -0.48
N THR A 128 -18.57 26.80 0.23
CA THR A 128 -19.76 27.68 0.10
C THR A 128 -20.19 28.42 1.37
N SER A 129 -19.59 28.19 2.54
CA SER A 129 -20.18 28.66 3.80
C SER A 129 -19.29 29.51 4.72
N VAL A 130 -18.38 30.33 4.20
CA VAL A 130 -17.73 31.36 5.05
C VAL A 130 -17.70 32.72 4.34
N GLY A 131 -18.76 33.49 4.54
CA GLY A 131 -18.74 34.96 4.48
C GLY A 131 -18.79 35.57 3.08
N SER A 132 -19.98 35.58 2.46
CA SER A 132 -20.35 36.70 1.59
C SER A 132 -20.55 37.96 2.45
N SER A 133 -19.46 38.47 3.05
CA SER A 133 -19.43 39.89 3.41
C SER A 133 -19.34 40.65 2.11
N GLN A 134 -20.42 41.36 1.80
CA GLN A 134 -20.56 42.24 0.65
C GLN A 134 -19.46 43.32 0.67
N ALA A 135 -18.31 43.00 0.09
CA ALA A 135 -17.41 43.98 -0.48
C ALA A 135 -17.53 43.81 -1.98
N TYR A 136 -18.14 44.79 -2.66
CA TYR A 136 -18.28 44.80 -4.10
C TYR A 136 -16.89 44.60 -4.75
N PRO A 137 -16.65 43.51 -5.49
CA PRO A 137 -15.40 43.36 -6.23
C PRO A 137 -15.38 44.42 -7.33
N SER A 138 -14.27 45.15 -7.45
CA SER A 138 -14.02 46.00 -8.62
C SER A 138 -14.13 45.15 -9.90
N PRO A 139 -14.83 45.60 -10.95
CA PRO A 139 -15.10 44.82 -12.17
C PRO A 139 -13.87 44.43 -13.01
N LEU A 140 -12.66 44.70 -12.53
CA LEU A 140 -11.39 44.41 -13.19
C LEU A 140 -10.66 43.18 -12.63
N ASP A 141 -11.06 42.68 -11.46
CA ASP A 141 -10.48 41.48 -10.86
C ASP A 141 -11.43 40.30 -11.08
N GLY A 142 -10.97 39.27 -11.80
CA GLY A 142 -11.71 38.02 -11.98
C GLY A 142 -12.07 37.34 -10.64
N PRO A 143 -12.95 36.33 -10.63
CA PRO A 143 -13.33 35.63 -9.41
C PRO A 143 -12.07 35.08 -8.70
N PRO A 144 -11.98 35.21 -7.36
CA PRO A 144 -10.81 34.74 -6.62
C PRO A 144 -10.59 33.24 -6.84
N PRO A 145 -9.34 32.78 -6.91
CA PRO A 145 -9.04 31.38 -7.14
C PRO A 145 -9.62 30.53 -6.00
N PRO A 146 -10.17 29.34 -6.30
CA PRO A 146 -10.80 28.51 -5.28
C PRO A 146 -9.80 28.12 -4.20
N PRO A 147 -10.26 27.93 -2.95
CA PRO A 147 -9.39 27.52 -1.85
C PRO A 147 -8.69 26.19 -2.15
N PRO A 148 -7.45 26.00 -1.65
CA PRO A 148 -6.72 24.75 -1.80
C PRO A 148 -7.55 23.54 -1.36
N LEU A 149 -7.40 22.41 -2.04
CA LEU A 149 -8.06 21.14 -1.71
C LEU A 149 -7.04 20.10 -1.25
N VAL A 150 -7.27 19.51 -0.08
CA VAL A 150 -6.45 18.42 0.46
C VAL A 150 -7.26 17.13 0.43
N ILE A 151 -6.78 16.13 -0.31
CA ILE A 151 -7.38 14.80 -0.36
C ILE A 151 -6.53 13.86 0.50
N LEU A 152 -7.06 13.46 1.64
CA LEU A 152 -6.44 12.51 2.56
C LEU A 152 -6.83 11.10 2.16
N LEU A 153 -5.88 10.26 1.79
CA LEU A 153 -6.09 8.86 1.46
C LEU A 153 -5.79 8.02 2.72
N ASP A 154 -6.84 7.46 3.33
CA ASP A 154 -6.76 6.63 4.52
C ASP A 154 -6.83 5.14 4.15
N ASP A 155 -5.66 4.52 4.08
CA ASP A 155 -5.44 3.07 3.98
C ASP A 155 -4.15 2.76 4.77
N ASN A 156 -3.74 1.51 4.87
CA ASN A 156 -2.49 1.12 5.53
C ASN A 156 -1.23 1.63 4.80
N PHE A 157 -1.25 1.70 3.46
CA PHE A 157 -0.14 2.09 2.58
C PHE A 157 1.23 1.54 3.03
N TYR A 158 1.25 0.25 3.41
CA TYR A 158 2.41 -0.34 4.09
C TYR A 158 3.57 -0.68 3.16
N TYR A 159 3.34 -0.73 1.84
CA TYR A 159 4.40 -0.90 0.83
C TYR A 159 4.72 0.41 0.10
N PRO A 160 5.98 0.63 -0.33
CA PRO A 160 6.34 1.81 -1.11
C PRO A 160 5.61 1.86 -2.45
N SER A 161 5.39 0.71 -3.11
CA SER A 161 4.65 0.64 -4.37
C SER A 161 3.24 1.20 -4.27
N MET A 162 2.55 0.96 -3.15
CA MET A 162 1.21 1.48 -2.89
C MET A 162 1.20 3.01 -2.78
N ARG A 163 2.25 3.60 -2.19
CA ARG A 163 2.41 5.06 -2.08
C ARG A 163 2.86 5.67 -3.41
N TYR A 164 3.69 4.94 -4.16
CA TYR A 164 4.19 5.37 -5.45
C TYR A 164 3.08 5.51 -6.50
N GLU A 165 2.09 4.61 -6.50
CA GLU A 165 0.89 4.73 -7.36
C GLU A 165 0.18 6.09 -7.17
N VAL A 166 0.08 6.56 -5.93
CA VAL A 166 -0.51 7.88 -5.62
C VAL A 166 0.43 9.02 -6.03
N TYR A 167 1.74 8.86 -5.81
CA TYR A 167 2.73 9.85 -6.26
C TYR A 167 2.69 10.03 -7.78
N GLN A 168 2.60 8.94 -8.54
CA GLN A 168 2.46 8.97 -10.00
C GLN A 168 1.18 9.68 -10.42
N LEU A 169 0.07 9.39 -9.73
CA LEU A 169 -1.19 10.09 -9.98
C LEU A 169 -1.05 11.59 -9.71
N ALA A 170 -0.40 11.97 -8.61
CA ALA A 170 -0.18 13.37 -8.27
C ALA A 170 0.67 14.10 -9.32
N ARG A 171 1.74 13.45 -9.81
CA ARG A 171 2.57 13.96 -10.91
C ARG A 171 1.79 14.14 -12.20
N LYS A 172 1.01 13.12 -12.59
CA LYS A 172 0.25 13.09 -13.84
C LYS A 172 -0.70 14.28 -13.96
N HIS A 173 -1.32 14.69 -12.84
CA HIS A 173 -2.28 15.79 -12.79
C HIS A 173 -1.70 17.10 -12.25
N SER A 174 -0.38 17.19 -12.14
CA SER A 174 0.32 18.37 -11.64
C SER A 174 -0.17 18.88 -10.28
N VAL A 175 -0.42 17.97 -9.34
CA VAL A 175 -0.92 18.29 -7.99
C VAL A 175 0.17 18.03 -6.93
N GLY A 176 -0.02 18.62 -5.74
CA GLY A 176 0.84 18.37 -4.60
C GLY A 176 0.79 16.93 -4.12
N PHE A 177 1.91 16.42 -3.61
CA PHE A 177 1.99 15.12 -2.96
C PHE A 177 2.74 15.21 -1.63
N CYS A 178 2.17 14.58 -0.61
CA CYS A 178 2.87 14.30 0.63
C CYS A 178 2.37 13.02 1.30
N GLN A 179 3.08 12.57 2.31
CA GLN A 179 2.72 11.37 3.05
C GLN A 179 3.02 11.49 4.54
N VAL A 180 2.23 10.79 5.34
CA VAL A 180 2.33 10.78 6.79
C VAL A 180 2.49 9.36 7.26
N TYR A 181 3.55 9.08 7.99
CA TYR A 181 3.71 7.82 8.69
C TYR A 181 3.22 7.95 10.12
N VAL A 182 2.12 7.28 10.43
CA VAL A 182 1.58 7.18 11.78
C VAL A 182 2.27 6.00 12.46
N GLN A 183 3.37 6.31 13.14
CA GLN A 183 4.17 5.33 13.86
C GLN A 183 3.44 4.94 15.15
N CYS A 184 3.29 3.64 15.36
CA CYS A 184 2.67 3.08 16.56
C CYS A 184 3.32 1.73 16.86
N PRO A 185 3.69 1.44 18.12
CA PRO A 185 4.09 0.10 18.52
C PRO A 185 3.02 -0.94 18.17
N VAL A 186 3.45 -2.14 17.75
CA VAL A 186 2.54 -3.22 17.32
C VAL A 186 1.62 -3.64 18.45
N GLU A 187 2.13 -3.68 19.67
CA GLU A 187 1.41 -4.05 20.89
C GLU A 187 0.28 -3.05 21.17
N ALA A 188 0.54 -1.76 20.95
CA ALA A 188 -0.47 -0.72 21.09
C ALA A 188 -1.53 -0.82 19.99
N CYS A 189 -1.14 -1.13 18.74
CA CYS A 189 -2.07 -1.38 17.65
C CYS A 189 -3.00 -2.56 17.94
N VAL A 190 -2.44 -3.70 18.40
CA VAL A 190 -3.23 -4.89 18.75
C VAL A 190 -4.23 -4.57 19.86
N ARG A 191 -3.79 -3.91 20.94
CA ARG A 191 -4.67 -3.49 22.04
C ARG A 191 -5.79 -2.57 21.57
N ARG A 192 -5.49 -1.59 20.73
CA ARG A 192 -6.51 -0.67 20.17
C ARG A 192 -7.46 -1.39 19.21
N ASN A 193 -6.95 -2.34 18.43
CA ASN A 193 -7.74 -3.09 17.48
C ASN A 193 -8.80 -3.95 18.18
N GLN A 194 -8.48 -4.55 19.33
CA GLN A 194 -9.42 -5.34 20.14
C GLN A 194 -10.65 -4.53 20.62
N LEU A 195 -10.54 -3.20 20.68
CA LEU A 195 -11.63 -2.30 21.08
C LEU A 195 -12.51 -1.87 19.90
N ARG A 196 -12.20 -2.29 18.68
CA ARG A 196 -12.98 -1.94 17.48
C ARG A 196 -14.25 -2.77 17.41
N PRO A 197 -15.33 -2.25 16.78
CA PRO A 197 -16.56 -3.02 16.55
C PRO A 197 -16.31 -4.33 15.79
N GLN A 198 -15.41 -4.29 14.80
CA GLN A 198 -14.97 -5.44 14.02
C GLN A 198 -13.43 -5.50 14.09
N PRO A 199 -12.87 -6.22 15.08
CA PRO A 199 -11.42 -6.33 15.23
C PRO A 199 -10.85 -7.27 14.17
N LEU A 200 -9.71 -6.89 13.58
CA LEU A 200 -8.90 -7.82 12.78
C LEU A 200 -8.26 -8.88 13.70
N PRO A 201 -7.98 -10.09 13.22
CA PRO A 201 -7.16 -11.04 13.96
C PRO A 201 -5.79 -10.42 14.33
N SER A 202 -5.35 -10.62 15.57
CA SER A 202 -4.12 -9.97 16.09
C SER A 202 -2.87 -10.37 15.30
N ASP A 203 -2.81 -11.63 14.86
CA ASP A 203 -1.77 -12.19 14.00
C ASP A 203 -1.66 -11.43 12.66
N VAL A 204 -2.77 -11.01 12.07
CA VAL A 204 -2.76 -10.18 10.85
C VAL A 204 -2.02 -8.86 11.09
N ILE A 205 -2.25 -8.20 12.22
CA ILE A 205 -1.57 -6.93 12.56
C ILE A 205 -0.07 -7.16 12.79
N VAL A 206 0.29 -8.24 13.47
CA VAL A 206 1.69 -8.63 13.70
C VAL A 206 2.39 -8.93 12.38
N GLU A 207 1.74 -9.66 11.47
CA GLU A 207 2.27 -9.95 10.13
C GLU A 207 2.39 -8.69 9.27
N MET A 208 1.42 -7.78 9.34
CA MET A 208 1.51 -6.49 8.67
C MET A 208 2.66 -5.64 9.20
N ALA A 209 2.95 -5.70 10.50
CA ALA A 209 4.07 -5.00 11.10
C ALA A 209 5.42 -5.49 10.59
N LYS A 210 5.59 -6.81 10.40
CA LYS A 210 6.80 -7.39 9.80
C LYS A 210 7.05 -6.91 8.36
N ARG A 211 5.97 -6.59 7.63
CA ARG A 211 5.98 -6.17 6.22
C ARG A 211 5.98 -4.65 6.02
N MET A 212 5.76 -3.87 7.08
CA MET A 212 5.66 -2.41 7.01
C MET A 212 6.98 -1.80 6.55
N GLU A 213 6.94 -1.09 5.43
CA GLU A 213 8.06 -0.35 4.88
C GLU A 213 7.78 1.16 5.04
N PRO A 214 8.24 1.81 6.14
CA PRO A 214 7.98 3.22 6.35
C PRO A 214 8.62 4.10 5.25
N PRO A 215 8.10 5.32 5.03
CA PRO A 215 8.71 6.33 4.16
C PRO A 215 10.22 6.44 4.36
N ASN A 216 10.98 6.37 3.26
CA ASN A 216 12.43 6.49 3.29
C ASN A 216 12.95 7.41 2.17
N PRO A 217 13.00 8.73 2.41
CA PRO A 217 13.49 9.72 1.44
C PRO A 217 14.91 9.46 0.92
N ARG A 218 15.77 8.81 1.71
CA ARG A 218 17.15 8.51 1.30
C ARG A 218 17.20 7.43 0.23
N ARG A 219 16.29 6.47 0.32
CA ARG A 219 16.19 5.34 -0.63
C ARG A 219 15.29 5.67 -1.81
N ASN A 220 14.24 6.43 -1.55
CA ASN A 220 13.22 6.81 -2.50
C ASN A 220 13.08 8.35 -2.47
N PRO A 221 13.81 9.11 -3.29
CA PRO A 221 13.76 10.58 -3.27
C PRO A 221 12.35 11.16 -3.44
N TRP A 222 11.46 10.44 -4.13
CA TRP A 222 10.06 10.83 -4.29
C TRP A 222 9.26 10.83 -2.97
N GLU A 223 9.77 10.18 -1.91
CA GLU A 223 9.19 10.20 -0.56
C GLU A 223 9.63 11.39 0.29
N GLN A 224 10.38 12.36 -0.27
CA GLN A 224 10.92 13.51 0.46
C GLN A 224 9.89 14.33 1.24
N ASN A 225 8.66 14.44 0.72
CA ASN A 225 7.55 15.13 1.38
C ASN A 225 6.85 14.20 2.38
N SER A 226 7.61 13.66 3.34
CA SER A 226 7.09 12.76 4.37
C SER A 226 7.30 13.29 5.78
N VAL A 227 6.35 12.98 6.66
CA VAL A 227 6.46 13.25 8.10
C VAL A 227 6.08 12.02 8.90
N THR A 228 6.86 11.70 9.93
CA THR A 228 6.53 10.66 10.90
C THR A 228 5.94 11.28 12.15
N LEU A 229 4.77 10.79 12.55
CA LEU A 229 4.06 11.18 13.77
C LEU A 229 3.93 9.96 14.68
N ASP A 230 4.36 10.09 15.93
CA ASP A 230 4.13 9.05 16.93
C ASP A 230 2.67 9.11 17.39
N SER A 231 2.03 7.95 17.49
CA SER A 231 0.65 7.81 17.91
C SER A 231 0.52 7.00 19.19
N LYS A 232 1.61 6.75 19.92
CA LYS A 232 1.59 6.06 21.22
C LYS A 232 0.65 6.77 22.19
N ASP A 233 0.70 8.10 22.19
CA ASP A 233 -0.17 8.98 22.98
C ASP A 233 -1.20 9.69 22.09
N HIS A 234 -1.74 10.83 22.56
CA HIS A 234 -2.67 11.64 21.80
C HIS A 234 -1.92 12.51 20.77
N PHE A 235 -2.53 12.74 19.60
CA PHE A 235 -2.00 13.70 18.64
C PHE A 235 -2.02 15.10 19.25
N THR A 236 -0.82 15.67 19.46
CA THR A 236 -0.68 17.04 19.96
C THR A 236 -0.92 18.04 18.83
N ILE A 237 -1.22 19.29 19.19
CA ILE A 237 -1.35 20.39 18.24
C ILE A 237 -0.05 20.55 17.40
N GLU A 238 1.11 20.34 18.01
CA GLU A 238 2.41 20.38 17.32
C GLU A 238 2.50 19.34 16.19
N TYR A 239 1.99 18.12 16.41
CA TYR A 239 2.01 17.07 15.39
C TYR A 239 1.10 17.43 14.21
N ILE A 240 -0.07 18.00 14.51
CA ILE A 240 -0.99 18.49 13.49
C ILE A 240 -0.34 19.65 12.71
N GLN A 241 0.37 20.56 13.39
CA GLN A 241 1.09 21.66 12.74
C GLN A 241 2.21 21.16 11.82
N ARG A 242 2.97 20.13 12.22
CA ARG A 242 3.99 19.51 11.37
C ARG A 242 3.38 18.91 10.11
N LEU A 243 2.26 18.21 10.25
CA LEU A 243 1.51 17.68 9.11
C LEU A 243 1.02 18.80 8.19
N VAL A 244 0.35 19.80 8.74
CA VAL A 244 -0.16 20.91 7.94
C VAL A 244 0.98 21.65 7.23
N LYS A 245 2.15 21.81 7.86
CA LYS A 245 3.33 22.38 7.21
C LYS A 245 3.76 21.58 5.98
N VAL A 246 3.79 20.24 6.06
CA VAL A 246 4.13 19.39 4.92
C VAL A 246 3.06 19.48 3.83
N ILE A 247 1.78 19.56 4.19
CA ILE A 247 0.70 19.77 3.23
C ILE A 247 0.83 21.15 2.55
N SER A 248 1.13 22.22 3.29
CA SER A 248 1.42 23.55 2.74
C SER A 248 2.55 23.49 1.72
N MET A 249 3.67 22.87 2.07
CA MET A 249 4.82 22.73 1.17
C MET A 249 4.47 21.97 -0.10
N ALA A 250 3.66 20.90 0.00
CA ALA A 250 3.21 20.13 -1.16
C ALA A 250 2.23 20.92 -2.04
N LEU A 251 1.36 21.74 -1.44
CA LEU A 251 0.45 22.64 -2.18
C LEU A 251 1.20 23.76 -2.90
N GLU A 252 2.28 24.28 -2.31
CA GLU A 252 3.12 25.34 -2.90
C GLU A 252 4.07 24.80 -3.97
N ASN A 253 4.39 23.50 -3.92
CA ASN A 253 5.31 22.84 -4.83
C ASN A 253 4.61 21.62 -5.48
N PRO A 254 3.60 21.85 -6.34
CA PRO A 254 2.95 20.76 -7.07
C PRO A 254 3.99 20.02 -7.92
N LEU A 255 3.78 18.72 -8.07
CA LEU A 255 4.70 17.92 -8.85
C LEU A 255 4.50 18.20 -10.34
N SER A 256 5.57 18.15 -11.14
CA SER A 256 5.47 18.33 -12.58
C SER A 256 5.46 16.97 -13.32
N PRO A 257 4.66 16.85 -14.41
CA PRO A 257 4.76 15.75 -15.35
C PRO A 257 6.04 15.92 -16.18
N VAL A 258 7.19 15.57 -15.60
CA VAL A 258 8.45 15.52 -16.35
C VAL A 258 8.45 14.25 -17.21
N GLN A 259 8.76 14.38 -18.51
CA GLN A 259 9.19 13.27 -19.38
C GLN A 259 10.58 12.78 -18.93
N ASP A 260 10.68 12.07 -17.81
CA ASP A 260 11.98 11.62 -17.30
C ASP A 260 12.08 10.11 -17.10
N ASN A 261 13.27 9.59 -17.38
CA ASN A 261 13.63 8.18 -17.28
C ASN A 261 13.56 7.64 -15.84
N THR A 262 13.47 8.50 -14.83
CA THR A 262 13.34 8.13 -13.41
C THR A 262 12.06 7.37 -13.12
N GLU A 263 10.95 7.71 -13.77
CA GLU A 263 9.68 6.98 -13.59
C GLU A 263 9.73 5.59 -14.22
N ARG A 264 10.21 5.50 -15.47
CA ARG A 264 10.45 4.19 -16.11
C ARG A 264 11.38 3.35 -15.25
N LYS A 265 12.49 3.92 -14.78
CA LYS A 265 13.43 3.22 -13.90
C LYS A 265 12.79 2.74 -12.60
N GLU A 266 11.93 3.52 -11.96
CA GLU A 266 11.29 3.11 -10.69
C GLU A 266 10.16 2.11 -10.91
N VAL A 267 9.35 2.28 -11.96
CA VAL A 267 8.33 1.30 -12.37
C VAL A 267 9.01 -0.01 -12.77
N ASP A 268 10.07 0.04 -13.56
CA ASP A 268 10.86 -1.13 -13.97
C ASP A 268 11.53 -1.77 -12.76
N ARG A 269 12.06 -0.98 -11.81
CA ARG A 269 12.64 -1.47 -10.56
C ARG A 269 11.61 -2.20 -9.71
N GLN A 270 10.43 -1.59 -9.52
CA GLN A 270 9.37 -2.18 -8.70
C GLN A 270 8.73 -3.39 -9.37
N SER A 271 8.59 -3.35 -10.70
CA SER A 271 8.15 -4.48 -11.52
C SER A 271 9.15 -5.63 -11.45
N CYS A 272 10.45 -5.34 -11.55
CA CYS A 272 11.53 -6.30 -11.40
C CYS A 272 11.51 -6.96 -10.01
N VAL A 273 11.41 -6.17 -8.94
CA VAL A 273 11.27 -6.70 -7.56
C VAL A 273 10.03 -7.59 -7.46
N SER A 274 8.88 -7.12 -7.95
CA SER A 274 7.64 -7.91 -7.89
C SER A 274 7.76 -9.21 -8.70
N SER A 275 8.45 -9.18 -9.84
CA SER A 275 8.70 -10.34 -10.70
C SER A 275 9.63 -11.35 -10.01
N VAL A 276 10.75 -10.89 -9.45
CA VAL A 276 11.70 -11.73 -8.69
C VAL A 276 11.00 -12.39 -7.50
N ILE A 277 10.25 -11.62 -6.71
CA ILE A 277 9.54 -12.15 -5.54
C ILE A 277 8.44 -13.13 -5.94
N HIS A 278 7.72 -12.85 -7.02
CA HIS A 278 6.70 -13.77 -7.52
C HIS A 278 7.32 -15.09 -8.01
N GLN A 279 8.41 -15.04 -8.79
CA GLN A 279 9.11 -16.23 -9.27
C GLN A 279 9.71 -17.04 -8.10
N ALA A 280 10.30 -16.36 -7.11
CA ALA A 280 10.80 -16.99 -5.90
C ALA A 280 9.67 -17.64 -5.07
N ASP A 281 8.53 -16.98 -4.87
CA ASP A 281 7.38 -17.57 -4.17
C ASP A 281 6.88 -18.83 -4.91
N GLN A 282 6.79 -18.78 -6.23
CA GLN A 282 6.36 -19.94 -7.02
C GLN A 282 7.34 -21.12 -6.87
N ALA A 283 8.65 -20.86 -6.89
CA ALA A 283 9.66 -21.88 -6.67
C ALA A 283 9.60 -22.44 -5.23
N CYS A 284 9.48 -21.58 -4.22
CA CYS A 284 9.30 -21.97 -2.83
C CYS A 284 8.06 -22.86 -2.63
N ARG A 285 6.92 -22.53 -3.26
CA ARG A 285 5.70 -23.35 -3.21
C ARG A 285 5.90 -24.73 -3.79
N ARG A 286 6.62 -24.85 -4.91
CA ARG A 286 6.96 -26.16 -5.51
C ARG A 286 7.83 -26.98 -4.56
N LEU A 287 8.85 -26.35 -3.96
CA LEU A 287 9.75 -27.01 -3.00
C LEU A 287 9.02 -27.47 -1.72
N VAL A 288 8.13 -26.64 -1.17
CA VAL A 288 7.30 -27.01 -0.02
C VAL A 288 6.35 -28.15 -0.39
N SER A 289 5.71 -28.10 -1.57
CA SER A 289 4.80 -29.15 -2.02
C SER A 289 5.51 -30.50 -2.16
N GLN A 290 6.71 -30.52 -2.75
CA GLN A 290 7.56 -31.71 -2.84
C GLN A 290 7.94 -32.25 -1.45
N ALA A 291 8.31 -31.37 -0.51
CA ALA A 291 8.65 -31.76 0.85
C ALA A 291 7.44 -32.36 1.58
N MET A 292 6.26 -31.76 1.43
CA MET A 292 5.01 -32.26 2.02
C MET A 292 4.60 -33.62 1.43
N GLN A 293 4.82 -33.83 0.13
CA GLN A 293 4.59 -35.12 -0.51
C GLN A 293 5.55 -36.19 0.01
N GLY A 294 6.85 -35.90 0.09
CA GLY A 294 7.84 -36.81 0.69
C GLY A 294 7.49 -37.16 2.14
N ALA A 295 7.06 -36.19 2.94
CA ALA A 295 6.63 -36.44 4.31
C ALA A 295 5.39 -37.37 4.40
N ARG A 296 4.45 -37.27 3.45
CA ARG A 296 3.29 -38.17 3.34
C ARG A 296 3.72 -39.59 2.98
N GLU A 297 4.66 -39.75 2.05
CA GLU A 297 5.21 -41.06 1.66
C GLU A 297 5.90 -41.77 2.83
N HIS A 298 6.56 -41.00 3.70
CA HIS A 298 7.16 -41.48 4.95
C HIS A 298 6.15 -41.68 6.10
N LYS A 299 4.84 -41.57 5.81
CA LYS A 299 3.72 -41.78 6.75
C LYS A 299 3.85 -40.94 8.02
N LEU A 300 4.25 -39.68 7.91
CA LEU A 300 4.28 -38.78 9.06
C LEU A 300 2.89 -38.66 9.68
N PRO A 301 2.77 -38.66 11.02
CA PRO A 301 1.50 -38.44 11.70
C PRO A 301 0.86 -37.10 11.32
N PRO A 302 -0.49 -37.01 11.29
CA PRO A 302 -1.20 -35.78 10.90
C PRO A 302 -0.82 -34.53 11.70
N GLU A 303 -0.51 -34.68 12.98
CA GLU A 303 -0.06 -33.58 13.85
C GLU A 303 1.33 -33.05 13.43
N ARG A 304 2.27 -33.98 13.16
CA ARG A 304 3.62 -33.64 12.67
C ARG A 304 3.57 -33.00 11.29
N MET A 305 2.65 -33.44 10.43
CA MET A 305 2.40 -32.79 9.14
C MET A 305 1.90 -31.35 9.28
N ARG A 306 0.98 -31.09 10.23
CA ARG A 306 0.51 -29.72 10.51
C ARG A 306 1.65 -28.83 11.01
N SER A 307 2.48 -29.32 11.93
CA SER A 307 3.65 -28.59 12.42
C SER A 307 4.67 -28.32 11.30
N LEU A 308 4.95 -29.30 10.45
CA LEU A 308 5.86 -29.16 9.31
C LEU A 308 5.36 -28.09 8.31
N ALA A 309 4.05 -28.11 7.99
CA ALA A 309 3.45 -27.11 7.11
C ALA A 309 3.53 -25.70 7.71
N ALA A 310 3.31 -25.56 9.01
CA ALA A 310 3.45 -24.29 9.72
C ALA A 310 4.88 -23.75 9.66
N GLU A 311 5.89 -24.59 9.91
CA GLU A 311 7.31 -24.19 9.88
C GLU A 311 7.76 -23.83 8.46
N PHE A 312 7.30 -24.55 7.43
CA PHE A 312 7.56 -24.18 6.04
C PHE A 312 6.91 -22.86 5.64
N ASN A 313 5.67 -22.61 6.07
CA ASN A 313 5.01 -21.34 5.79
C ASN A 313 5.70 -20.17 6.48
N GLU A 314 6.16 -20.36 7.73
CA GLU A 314 6.91 -19.35 8.46
C GLU A 314 8.26 -19.06 7.80
N SER A 315 9.03 -20.12 7.49
CA SER A 315 10.32 -20.02 6.80
C SER A 315 10.19 -19.34 5.44
N LYS A 316 9.23 -19.77 4.61
CA LYS A 316 8.94 -19.15 3.31
C LYS A 316 8.62 -17.66 3.46
N THR A 317 7.78 -17.30 4.43
CA THR A 317 7.38 -15.91 4.66
C THR A 317 8.59 -15.05 5.05
N ARG A 318 9.44 -15.55 5.95
CA ARG A 318 10.68 -14.88 6.36
C ARG A 318 11.64 -14.71 5.19
N PHE A 319 11.90 -15.80 4.46
CA PHE A 319 12.77 -15.81 3.29
C PHE A 319 12.34 -14.81 2.21
N LEU A 320 11.04 -14.76 1.87
CA LEU A 320 10.54 -13.83 0.86
C LEU A 320 10.62 -12.36 1.32
N GLN A 321 10.45 -12.09 2.62
CA GLN A 321 10.65 -10.74 3.18
C GLN A 321 12.12 -10.31 3.11
N ASP A 322 13.04 -11.21 3.44
CA ASP A 322 14.47 -10.94 3.39
C ASP A 322 14.96 -10.79 1.95
N LEU A 323 14.52 -11.65 1.03
CA LEU A 323 14.79 -11.52 -0.39
C LEU A 323 14.27 -10.18 -0.92
N ARG A 324 13.06 -9.77 -0.53
CA ARG A 324 12.50 -8.48 -0.93
C ARG A 324 13.40 -7.34 -0.48
N LYS A 325 13.83 -7.31 0.78
CA LYS A 325 14.77 -6.29 1.29
C LYS A 325 16.09 -6.33 0.54
N GLN A 326 16.67 -7.50 0.33
CA GLN A 326 17.95 -7.66 -0.36
C GLN A 326 17.89 -7.14 -1.79
N VAL A 327 16.89 -7.57 -2.58
CA VAL A 327 16.70 -7.13 -3.98
C VAL A 327 16.50 -5.62 -4.02
N LEU A 328 15.69 -5.08 -3.11
CA LEU A 328 15.45 -3.66 -2.93
C LEU A 328 16.71 -2.84 -2.55
N HIS A 329 17.72 -3.47 -1.97
CA HIS A 329 19.01 -2.88 -1.60
C HIS A 329 20.11 -3.11 -2.65
N SER A 330 20.03 -4.20 -3.44
CA SER A 330 21.06 -4.62 -4.39
C SER A 330 20.83 -4.12 -5.82
N LEU A 331 19.64 -3.61 -6.15
CA LEU A 331 19.37 -2.94 -7.44
C LEU A 331 20.15 -1.61 -7.52
N PRO A 332 21.15 -1.47 -8.42
CA PRO A 332 22.01 -0.29 -8.47
C PRO A 332 21.24 0.95 -8.97
N LEU A 333 21.58 2.10 -8.38
CA LEU A 333 21.13 3.44 -8.81
C LEU A 333 21.81 3.92 -10.12
N THR A 334 22.72 3.12 -10.69
CA THR A 334 23.60 3.50 -11.79
C THR A 334 23.67 2.44 -12.89
N GLN A 335 23.31 2.86 -14.10
CA GLN A 335 23.57 2.31 -15.45
C GLN A 335 23.83 0.80 -15.62
N GLY A 336 22.97 0.18 -16.44
CA GLY A 336 23.43 -0.64 -17.57
C GLY A 336 23.61 -2.15 -17.35
N GLU A 337 23.75 -2.62 -16.13
CA GLU A 337 23.74 -4.07 -15.87
C GLU A 337 22.31 -4.53 -15.63
N SER A 338 21.72 -5.14 -16.66
CA SER A 338 20.50 -5.95 -16.49
C SER A 338 20.83 -7.04 -15.47
N ILE A 339 20.37 -6.86 -14.22
CA ILE A 339 20.34 -7.94 -13.26
C ILE A 339 19.54 -9.06 -13.93
N GLU A 340 20.20 -10.17 -14.27
CA GLU A 340 19.51 -11.38 -14.71
C GLU A 340 18.63 -11.84 -13.54
N VAL A 341 17.35 -11.47 -13.62
CA VAL A 341 16.29 -11.82 -12.67
C VAL A 341 16.36 -13.31 -12.35
N GLU A 342 16.62 -14.12 -13.38
CA GLU A 342 16.77 -15.57 -13.27
C GLU A 342 17.95 -15.98 -12.39
N GLN A 343 19.11 -15.32 -12.48
CA GLN A 343 20.25 -15.61 -11.60
C GLN A 343 19.97 -15.23 -10.13
N VAL A 344 19.30 -14.11 -9.90
CA VAL A 344 18.92 -13.69 -8.53
C VAL A 344 17.91 -14.68 -7.95
N VAL A 345 16.92 -15.07 -8.73
CA VAL A 345 15.93 -16.07 -8.34
C VAL A 345 16.59 -17.41 -8.07
N ASN A 346 17.48 -17.90 -8.94
CA ASN A 346 18.17 -19.18 -8.75
C ASN A 346 19.01 -19.20 -7.46
N ARG A 347 19.82 -18.16 -7.22
CA ARG A 347 20.59 -18.04 -5.97
C ARG A 347 19.68 -18.01 -4.75
N ALA A 348 18.57 -17.30 -4.81
CA ALA A 348 17.61 -17.22 -3.72
C ALA A 348 16.95 -18.59 -3.47
N VAL A 349 16.53 -19.28 -4.53
CA VAL A 349 15.92 -20.61 -4.46
C VAL A 349 16.90 -21.64 -3.89
N ASP A 350 18.19 -21.56 -4.21
CA ASP A 350 19.22 -22.43 -3.62
C ASP A 350 19.36 -22.23 -2.11
N VAL A 351 19.29 -20.97 -1.63
CA VAL A 351 19.30 -20.65 -0.20
C VAL A 351 18.06 -21.26 0.48
N PHE A 352 16.87 -21.05 -0.09
CA PHE A 352 15.65 -21.63 0.46
C PHE A 352 15.64 -23.16 0.39
N HIS A 353 16.25 -23.76 -0.63
CA HIS A 353 16.38 -25.21 -0.72
C HIS A 353 17.23 -25.77 0.42
N LYS A 354 18.31 -25.09 0.83
CA LYS A 354 19.11 -25.50 1.99
C LYS A 354 18.30 -25.41 3.28
N GLU A 355 17.61 -24.30 3.51
CA GLU A 355 16.72 -24.13 4.67
C GLU A 355 15.61 -25.19 4.69
N LYS A 356 15.07 -25.55 3.52
CA LYS A 356 14.12 -26.66 3.36
C LYS A 356 14.70 -27.99 3.85
N GLN A 357 15.94 -28.33 3.48
CA GLN A 357 16.57 -29.57 3.91
C GLN A 357 16.82 -29.60 5.42
N GLU A 358 17.19 -28.47 6.02
CA GLU A 358 17.33 -28.34 7.47
C GLU A 358 16.01 -28.55 8.21
N ILE A 359 14.91 -27.98 7.70
CA ILE A 359 13.57 -28.20 8.26
C ILE A 359 13.20 -29.68 8.12
N ILE A 360 13.40 -30.29 6.94
CA ILE A 360 13.10 -31.72 6.73
C ILE A 360 13.86 -32.61 7.73
N ALA A 361 15.16 -32.37 7.93
CA ALA A 361 16.00 -33.15 8.83
C ALA A 361 15.55 -33.12 10.31
N ARG A 362 14.74 -32.11 10.71
CA ARG A 362 14.15 -32.04 12.06
C ARG A 362 12.90 -32.92 12.22
N PHE A 363 12.25 -33.27 11.11
CA PHE A 363 10.99 -34.03 11.10
C PHE A 363 11.15 -35.46 10.57
N LEU A 364 12.16 -35.68 9.72
CA LEU A 364 12.53 -36.97 9.17
C LEU A 364 13.93 -37.34 9.70
N PRO A 365 14.15 -38.56 10.22
CA PRO A 365 15.47 -39.00 10.65
C PRO A 365 16.45 -39.00 9.47
N PRO A 366 17.76 -38.76 9.71
CA PRO A 366 18.76 -38.82 8.66
C PRO A 366 18.76 -40.21 8.01
N TYR A 367 18.84 -40.23 6.68
CA TYR A 367 19.01 -41.44 5.88
C TYR A 367 20.26 -42.19 6.36
N ASP A 368 20.09 -43.29 7.09
CA ASP A 368 21.14 -44.26 7.32
C ASP A 368 20.70 -45.64 6.83
N ARG A 369 21.35 -46.07 5.74
CA ARG A 369 21.81 -47.44 5.48
C ARG A 369 20.87 -48.57 5.92
N ILE A 370 19.81 -48.81 5.16
CA ILE A 370 19.18 -50.13 5.09
C ILE A 370 19.20 -50.52 3.62
N ASN A 371 20.34 -51.09 3.18
CA ASN A 371 20.49 -51.92 1.96
C ASN A 371 21.98 -52.33 1.77
N ALA A 372 22.69 -52.65 2.86
CA ALA A 372 24.05 -53.19 2.77
C ALA A 372 24.39 -54.06 3.99
N THR A 373 23.52 -55.02 4.33
CA THR A 373 23.85 -56.17 5.20
C THR A 373 22.83 -57.31 4.98
N GLU A 374 22.55 -57.65 3.72
CA GLU A 374 21.93 -58.94 3.38
C GLU A 374 22.65 -59.47 2.14
N ASN A 375 23.89 -59.93 2.32
CA ASN A 375 24.58 -60.82 1.40
C ASN A 375 25.87 -61.39 2.04
N GLU A 376 25.78 -61.89 3.27
CA GLU A 376 26.67 -62.94 3.77
C GLU A 376 25.83 -63.84 4.68
N GLY A 377 25.53 -65.05 4.19
CA GLY A 377 24.71 -66.06 4.83
C GLY A 377 24.36 -67.18 3.86
#